data_AF-A0A535AWA3-F1
#
_entry.id   AF-A0A535AWA3-F1
#
_cell.length_a   1.000
_cell.length_b   1.000
_cell.length_c   1.000
_cell.angle_alpha   90.00
_cell.angle_beta   90.00
_cell.angle_gamma   90.00
#
_symmetry.space_group_name_H-M   'P 1'
#
loop_
_entity.id
_entity.type
_entity.pdbx_description
1 polymer ?
#
loop_
_entity_poly.entity_id
_entity_poly.type
_entity_poly.pdbx_seq_one_letter_code
_entity_poly.pdbx_strand_id
1 'polypeptide(L)'
;MSEASLTAEQRQRYARHLALAEIGPAGQRRLLRSSVLIVGVGALGSPVALYLAAAGVGTIGLVDHDHVRLSNLQRQVIHSMAGLNRSKVDGAARTVGGLNPGIKVDAVEATVDEHNAMDLLRGYDVIVDGTDTFRARYLLSDTAYLLRKPLVHGSIFRIEGQVTVFTPGRGCYRCLYPEPPPAGAIEESEQVGVLAALPGIIGTIQAAETIKQITGTGEPLVNRVLLHDTMAMTFREVRYRRNPACPTCGDRPSITSLADYRAVAAAEEGRR
;
A
#
# COMPACT_ATOMS: atom_id res chain seq x y z
N MET A 1 22.49 -10.37 -21.26
CA MET A 1 22.86 -10.55 -19.83
C MET A 1 22.09 -11.75 -19.31
N SER A 2 22.76 -12.82 -18.87
CA SER A 2 22.07 -14.01 -18.39
C SER A 2 21.29 -13.71 -17.10
N GLU A 3 20.01 -14.06 -17.07
CA GLU A 3 19.21 -13.98 -15.85
C GLU A 3 19.80 -14.93 -14.80
N ALA A 4 20.26 -14.39 -13.66
CA ALA A 4 20.73 -15.20 -12.54
C ALA A 4 19.68 -16.26 -12.17
N SER A 5 20.11 -17.53 -12.16
CA SER A 5 19.27 -18.66 -11.79
C SER A 5 18.90 -18.60 -10.31
N LEU A 6 17.68 -19.05 -9.97
CA LEU A 6 17.25 -19.21 -8.58
C LEU A 6 18.20 -20.18 -7.85
N THR A 7 18.48 -19.93 -6.57
CA THR A 7 19.24 -20.89 -5.73
C THR A 7 18.40 -22.14 -5.43
N ALA A 8 19.05 -23.19 -4.90
CA ALA A 8 18.32 -24.39 -4.47
C ALA A 8 17.29 -24.08 -3.37
N GLU A 9 17.68 -23.26 -2.38
CA GLU A 9 16.77 -22.81 -1.32
C GLU A 9 15.61 -22.01 -1.88
N GLN A 10 15.85 -21.06 -2.80
CA GLN A 10 14.79 -20.29 -3.44
C GLN A 10 13.84 -21.19 -4.25
N ARG A 11 14.37 -22.19 -4.96
CA ARG A 11 13.53 -23.17 -5.67
C ARG A 11 12.63 -23.97 -4.71
N GLN A 12 13.16 -24.38 -3.57
CA GLN A 12 12.39 -25.10 -2.55
C GLN A 12 11.34 -24.21 -1.91
N ARG A 13 11.73 -23.01 -1.45
CA ARG A 13 10.84 -22.05 -0.79
C ARG A 13 9.68 -21.62 -1.68
N TYR A 14 9.97 -21.29 -2.94
CA TYR A 14 8.98 -20.77 -3.89
C TYR A 14 8.40 -21.85 -4.82
N ALA A 15 8.59 -23.13 -4.53
CA ALA A 15 8.16 -24.24 -5.39
C ALA A 15 6.69 -24.13 -5.84
N ARG A 16 5.81 -23.62 -4.96
CA ARG A 16 4.39 -23.41 -5.26
C ARG A 16 4.16 -22.29 -6.28
N HIS A 17 4.91 -21.19 -6.21
CA HIS A 17 4.87 -20.15 -7.26
C HIS A 17 5.48 -20.63 -8.57
N LEU A 18 6.58 -21.40 -8.51
CA LEU A 18 7.24 -21.92 -9.70
C LEU A 18 6.35 -22.88 -10.51
N ALA A 19 5.40 -23.54 -9.85
CA ALA A 19 4.43 -24.43 -10.49
C ALA A 19 3.21 -23.70 -11.09
N LEU A 20 2.97 -22.43 -10.76
CA LEU A 20 1.87 -21.65 -11.32
C LEU A 20 2.22 -21.13 -12.72
N ALA A 21 1.35 -21.35 -13.70
CA ALA A 21 1.56 -20.89 -15.07
C ALA A 21 1.64 -19.35 -15.15
N GLU A 22 0.89 -18.66 -14.31
CA GLU A 22 0.79 -17.20 -14.24
C GLU A 22 2.01 -16.55 -13.56
N ILE A 23 2.80 -17.31 -12.82
CA ILE A 23 4.01 -16.80 -12.13
C ILE A 23 5.26 -17.45 -12.72
N GLY A 24 5.41 -18.75 -12.49
CA GLY A 24 6.55 -19.54 -12.95
C GLY A 24 7.91 -19.00 -12.49
N PRO A 25 9.02 -19.54 -13.06
CA PRO A 25 10.36 -19.06 -12.74
C PRO A 25 10.60 -17.59 -13.08
N ALA A 26 10.01 -17.09 -14.18
CA ALA A 26 10.18 -15.71 -14.61
C ALA A 26 9.51 -14.72 -13.64
N GLY A 27 8.25 -14.96 -13.26
CA GLY A 27 7.53 -14.14 -12.30
C GLY A 27 8.19 -14.15 -10.92
N GLN A 28 8.68 -15.31 -10.46
CA GLN A 28 9.41 -15.38 -9.19
C GLN A 28 10.73 -14.58 -9.22
N ARG A 29 11.46 -14.57 -10.35
CA ARG A 29 12.64 -13.71 -10.50
C ARG A 29 12.29 -12.23 -10.49
N ARG A 30 11.14 -11.83 -11.08
CA ARG A 30 10.64 -10.45 -11.00
C ARG A 30 10.37 -10.05 -9.55
N LEU A 31 9.67 -10.90 -8.79
CA LEU A 31 9.45 -10.67 -7.35
C LEU A 31 10.76 -10.47 -6.60
N LEU A 32 11.72 -11.38 -6.75
CA LEU A 32 13.03 -11.31 -6.07
C LEU A 32 13.88 -10.09 -6.46
N ARG A 33 13.63 -9.46 -7.60
CA ARG A 33 14.33 -8.25 -8.06
C ARG A 33 13.57 -6.96 -7.77
N SER A 34 12.31 -7.08 -7.38
CA SER A 34 11.44 -5.94 -7.13
C SER A 34 11.60 -5.38 -5.71
N SER A 35 11.17 -4.14 -5.57
CA SER A 35 11.16 -3.37 -4.35
C SER A 35 9.75 -2.81 -4.09
N VAL A 36 9.25 -2.95 -2.86
CA VAL A 36 7.93 -2.44 -2.48
C VAL A 36 8.05 -1.57 -1.24
N LEU A 37 7.47 -0.37 -1.26
CA LEU A 37 7.32 0.47 -0.08
C LEU A 37 5.91 0.31 0.51
N ILE A 38 5.82 -0.03 1.78
CA ILE A 38 4.56 -0.08 2.53
C ILE A 38 4.56 1.10 3.50
N VAL A 39 3.64 2.05 3.27
CA VAL A 39 3.46 3.21 4.15
C VAL A 39 2.30 2.94 5.09
N GLY A 40 2.58 2.89 6.38
CA GLY A 40 1.68 2.43 7.43
C GLY A 40 1.79 0.91 7.63
N VAL A 41 2.39 0.51 8.74
CA VAL A 41 2.57 -0.90 9.18
C VAL A 41 1.56 -1.24 10.28
N GLY A 42 0.35 -0.73 10.09
CA GLY A 42 -0.81 -0.94 10.95
C GLY A 42 -1.65 -2.14 10.48
N ALA A 43 -2.98 -1.97 10.50
CA ALA A 43 -3.91 -3.07 10.26
C ALA A 43 -3.85 -3.61 8.82
N LEU A 44 -3.72 -2.72 7.82
CA LEU A 44 -3.62 -3.09 6.41
C LEU A 44 -2.19 -3.48 6.01
N GLY A 45 -1.19 -2.69 6.44
CA GLY A 45 0.20 -2.96 6.12
C GLY A 45 0.74 -4.26 6.71
N SER A 46 0.20 -4.72 7.85
CA SER A 46 0.60 -5.99 8.49
C SER A 46 0.48 -7.21 7.55
N PRO A 47 -0.71 -7.59 7.06
CA PRO A 47 -0.85 -8.71 6.13
C PRO A 47 -0.12 -8.45 4.80
N VAL A 48 -0.07 -7.21 4.30
CA VAL A 48 0.69 -6.89 3.08
C VAL A 48 2.15 -7.29 3.23
N ALA A 49 2.83 -6.79 4.27
CA ALA A 49 4.24 -7.06 4.51
C ALA A 49 4.51 -8.56 4.67
N LEU A 50 3.67 -9.26 5.43
CA LEU A 50 3.80 -10.71 5.64
C LEU A 50 3.68 -11.51 4.34
N TYR A 51 2.66 -11.23 3.51
CA TYR A 51 2.45 -11.97 2.27
C TYR A 51 3.47 -11.62 1.19
N LEU A 52 3.89 -10.35 1.08
CA LEU A 52 4.95 -9.96 0.13
C LEU A 52 6.30 -10.56 0.51
N ALA A 53 6.60 -10.64 1.81
CA ALA A 53 7.79 -11.31 2.30
C ALA A 53 7.76 -12.81 1.99
N ALA A 54 6.64 -13.48 2.28
CA ALA A 54 6.45 -14.89 1.95
C ALA A 54 6.53 -15.16 0.44
N ALA A 55 6.01 -14.25 -0.38
CA ALA A 55 6.08 -14.32 -1.85
C ALA A 55 7.49 -14.09 -2.42
N GLY A 56 8.42 -13.57 -1.61
CA GLY A 56 9.79 -13.33 -2.02
C GLY A 56 9.98 -12.04 -2.80
N VAL A 57 9.27 -10.97 -2.44
CA VAL A 57 9.61 -9.61 -2.89
C VAL A 57 11.01 -9.26 -2.37
N GLY A 58 11.93 -8.94 -3.27
CA GLY A 58 13.36 -8.83 -2.97
C GLY A 58 13.72 -7.78 -1.93
N THR A 59 13.05 -6.62 -1.98
CA THR A 59 13.22 -5.54 -1.00
C THR A 59 11.86 -5.04 -0.52
N ILE A 60 11.66 -5.00 0.79
CA ILE A 60 10.45 -4.44 1.41
C ILE A 60 10.86 -3.25 2.28
N GLY A 61 10.43 -2.06 1.88
CA GLY A 61 10.47 -0.86 2.69
C GLY A 61 9.25 -0.77 3.58
N LEU A 62 9.46 -0.47 4.86
CA LEU A 62 8.42 -0.29 5.87
C LEU A 62 8.56 1.13 6.42
N VAL A 63 7.48 1.91 6.37
CA VAL A 63 7.44 3.27 6.92
C VAL A 63 6.27 3.38 7.90
N ASP A 64 6.58 3.67 9.15
CA ASP A 64 5.59 3.96 10.20
C ASP A 64 6.27 4.80 11.29
N HIS A 65 5.53 5.67 11.97
CA HIS A 65 6.05 6.49 13.07
C HIS A 65 5.52 6.04 14.44
N ASP A 66 4.52 5.14 14.44
CA ASP A 66 3.83 4.74 15.63
C ASP A 66 4.59 3.67 16.44
N HIS A 67 4.22 3.60 17.71
CA HIS A 67 4.55 2.50 18.60
C HIS A 67 3.39 1.52 18.73
N VAL A 68 3.69 0.25 19.02
CA VAL A 68 2.66 -0.79 19.23
C VAL A 68 1.87 -0.49 20.51
N ARG A 69 0.55 -0.37 20.38
CA ARG A 69 -0.41 -0.23 21.49
C ARG A 69 -1.18 -1.54 21.69
N LEU A 70 -1.67 -1.80 22.90
CA LEU A 70 -2.48 -3.01 23.19
C LEU A 70 -3.72 -3.11 22.28
N SER A 71 -4.40 -1.98 22.05
CA SER A 71 -5.56 -1.88 21.16
C SER A 71 -5.27 -2.18 19.69
N ASN A 72 -3.99 -2.20 19.29
CA ASN A 72 -3.57 -2.58 17.95
C ASN A 72 -3.61 -4.09 17.74
N LEU A 73 -3.32 -4.89 18.78
CA LEU A 73 -3.06 -6.33 18.67
C LEU A 73 -4.29 -7.15 18.23
N GLN A 74 -5.49 -6.58 18.31
CA GLN A 74 -6.69 -7.23 17.79
C GLN A 74 -6.69 -7.37 16.25
N ARG A 75 -5.98 -6.48 15.52
CA ARG A 75 -6.00 -6.44 14.04
C ARG A 75 -4.64 -6.26 13.35
N GLN A 76 -3.58 -5.90 14.09
CA GLN A 76 -2.25 -5.68 13.51
C GLN A 76 -1.38 -6.92 13.71
N VAL A 77 -1.64 -7.95 12.91
CA VAL A 77 -1.13 -9.32 13.09
C VAL A 77 0.37 -9.49 12.93
N ILE A 78 1.09 -8.47 12.46
CA ILE A 78 2.56 -8.48 12.39
C ILE A 78 3.22 -8.19 13.74
N HIS A 79 2.46 -7.58 14.67
CA HIS A 79 2.90 -7.19 16.01
C HIS A 79 2.44 -8.22 17.05
N SER A 80 3.07 -8.21 18.22
CA SER A 80 2.75 -9.12 19.32
C SER A 80 2.88 -8.42 20.68
N MET A 81 2.48 -9.11 21.76
CA MET A 81 2.65 -8.62 23.13
C MET A 81 4.10 -8.24 23.45
N ALA A 82 5.09 -8.95 22.89
CA ALA A 82 6.51 -8.66 23.08
C ALA A 82 6.95 -7.32 22.47
N GLY A 83 6.17 -6.79 21.51
CA GLY A 83 6.39 -5.52 20.86
C GLY A 83 5.71 -4.33 21.53
N LEU A 84 4.93 -4.52 22.60
CA LEU A 84 4.17 -3.45 23.24
C LEU A 84 5.08 -2.27 23.64
N ASN A 85 4.64 -1.04 23.32
CA ASN A 85 5.38 0.21 23.51
C ASN A 85 6.72 0.31 22.76
N ARG A 86 6.99 -0.57 21.81
CA ARG A 86 8.15 -0.48 20.91
C ARG A 86 7.72 0.03 19.54
N SER A 87 8.67 0.55 18.79
CA SER A 87 8.51 0.97 17.40
C SER A 87 7.84 -0.12 16.56
N LYS A 88 6.77 0.25 15.84
CA LYS A 88 6.08 -0.66 14.92
C LYS A 88 6.98 -1.10 13.79
N VAL A 89 7.75 -0.18 13.21
CA VAL A 89 8.56 -0.47 12.02
C VAL A 89 9.69 -1.45 12.34
N ASP A 90 10.37 -1.27 13.48
CA ASP A 90 11.41 -2.19 13.93
C ASP A 90 10.86 -3.59 14.27
N GLY A 91 9.69 -3.63 14.93
CA GLY A 91 8.99 -4.88 15.23
C GLY A 91 8.62 -5.64 13.96
N ALA A 92 8.00 -4.94 13.02
CA ALA A 92 7.62 -5.49 11.74
C ALA A 92 8.82 -5.96 10.92
N ALA A 93 9.92 -5.21 10.92
CA ALA A 93 11.13 -5.59 10.20
C ALA A 93 11.73 -6.90 10.74
N ARG A 94 11.74 -7.09 12.06
CA ARG A 94 12.13 -8.38 12.67
C ARG A 94 11.19 -9.52 12.27
N THR A 95 9.87 -9.29 12.31
CA THR A 95 8.89 -10.32 11.92
C THR A 95 9.05 -10.72 10.45
N VAL A 96 9.20 -9.75 9.56
CA VAL A 96 9.40 -9.96 8.11
C VAL A 96 10.72 -10.67 7.84
N GLY A 97 11.82 -10.21 8.43
CA GLY A 97 13.14 -10.85 8.27
C GLY A 97 13.19 -12.27 8.85
N GLY A 98 12.46 -12.53 9.93
CA GLY A 98 12.30 -13.88 10.49
C GLY A 98 11.48 -14.82 9.59
N LEU A 99 10.48 -14.28 8.88
CA LEU A 99 9.67 -15.05 7.93
C LEU A 99 10.46 -15.42 6.67
N ASN A 100 11.24 -14.47 6.14
CA ASN A 100 12.06 -14.69 4.95
C ASN A 100 13.42 -13.98 5.08
N PRO A 101 14.48 -14.68 5.51
CA PRO A 101 15.81 -14.08 5.64
C PRO A 101 16.49 -13.82 4.28
N GLY A 102 15.91 -14.30 3.17
CA GLY A 102 16.43 -14.12 1.82
C GLY A 102 16.03 -12.81 1.14
N ILE A 103 15.31 -11.92 1.84
CA ILE A 103 14.89 -10.61 1.33
C ILE A 103 15.54 -9.48 2.15
N LYS A 104 15.63 -8.30 1.55
CA LYS A 104 16.06 -7.08 2.24
C LYS A 104 14.86 -6.39 2.86
N VAL A 105 15.01 -5.91 4.09
CA VAL A 105 14.00 -5.12 4.78
C VAL A 105 14.59 -3.77 5.16
N ASP A 106 13.99 -2.69 4.66
CA ASP A 106 14.34 -1.32 4.98
C ASP A 106 13.30 -0.77 5.96
N ALA A 107 13.71 -0.48 7.20
CA ALA A 107 12.84 0.04 8.25
C ALA A 107 13.07 1.54 8.43
N VAL A 108 12.02 2.35 8.27
CA VAL A 108 12.10 3.81 8.42
C VAL A 108 11.05 4.27 9.42
N GLU A 109 11.50 4.76 10.57
CA GLU A 109 10.62 5.37 11.57
C GLU A 109 10.39 6.84 11.22
N ALA A 110 9.31 7.12 10.47
CA ALA A 110 8.99 8.47 10.01
C ALA A 110 7.52 8.64 9.68
N THR A 111 7.03 9.87 9.89
CA THR A 111 5.76 10.31 9.31
C THR A 111 6.01 10.75 7.88
N VAL A 112 5.28 10.19 6.91
CA VAL A 112 5.37 10.63 5.51
C VAL A 112 4.68 11.98 5.37
N ASP A 113 5.40 12.95 4.81
CA ASP A 113 4.94 14.31 4.58
C ASP A 113 5.45 14.85 3.23
N GLU A 114 5.07 16.08 2.88
CA GLU A 114 5.45 16.68 1.61
C GLU A 114 6.96 16.93 1.46
N HIS A 115 7.72 16.92 2.56
CA HIS A 115 9.17 17.16 2.54
C HIS A 115 9.94 15.89 2.23
N ASN A 116 9.47 14.73 2.72
CA ASN A 116 10.20 13.47 2.63
C ASN A 116 9.60 12.47 1.62
N ALA A 117 8.34 12.62 1.21
CA ALA A 117 7.65 11.61 0.42
C ALA A 117 8.37 11.30 -0.91
N MET A 118 8.86 12.32 -1.61
CA MET A 118 9.58 12.11 -2.88
C MET A 118 10.80 11.22 -2.69
N ASP A 119 11.60 11.44 -1.65
CA ASP A 119 12.85 10.71 -1.43
C ASP A 119 12.57 9.30 -0.86
N LEU A 120 11.59 9.16 0.04
CA LEU A 120 11.18 7.87 0.57
C LEU A 120 10.65 6.94 -0.53
N LEU A 121 9.83 7.45 -1.46
CA LEU A 121 9.17 6.63 -2.48
C LEU A 121 10.06 6.35 -3.70
N ARG A 122 11.06 7.20 -4.00
CA ARG A 122 11.87 7.12 -5.25
C ARG A 122 12.59 5.78 -5.42
N GLY A 123 12.98 5.12 -4.32
CA GLY A 123 13.72 3.86 -4.35
C GLY A 123 12.91 2.59 -4.71
N TYR A 124 11.57 2.65 -4.73
CA TYR A 124 10.73 1.44 -4.76
C TYR A 124 9.88 1.27 -6.02
N ASP A 125 9.75 0.07 -6.56
CA ASP A 125 9.00 -0.18 -7.81
C ASP A 125 7.49 0.00 -7.64
N VAL A 126 6.92 -0.43 -6.51
CA VAL A 126 5.50 -0.32 -6.18
C VAL A 126 5.31 0.29 -4.80
N ILE A 127 4.33 1.18 -4.67
CA ILE A 127 3.93 1.78 -3.39
C ILE A 127 2.64 1.12 -2.92
N VAL A 128 2.56 0.77 -1.64
CA VAL A 128 1.34 0.28 -0.98
C VAL A 128 0.93 1.25 0.11
N ASP A 129 -0.31 1.72 0.02
CA ASP A 129 -0.93 2.57 1.03
C ASP A 129 -1.63 1.70 2.07
N GLY A 130 -1.02 1.61 3.25
CA GLY A 130 -1.57 1.01 4.47
C GLY A 130 -1.99 2.06 5.51
N THR A 131 -2.15 3.32 5.09
CA THR A 131 -2.45 4.46 5.97
C THR A 131 -3.96 4.62 6.24
N ASP A 132 -4.28 5.27 7.34
CA ASP A 132 -5.67 5.49 7.78
C ASP A 132 -6.09 6.97 7.74
N THR A 133 -5.24 7.86 7.22
CA THR A 133 -5.56 9.30 7.11
C THR A 133 -5.78 9.74 5.67
N PHE A 134 -6.74 10.64 5.45
CA PHE A 134 -6.98 11.20 4.11
C PHE A 134 -5.76 11.97 3.60
N ARG A 135 -5.11 12.77 4.45
CA ARG A 135 -3.92 13.53 4.08
C ARG A 135 -2.85 12.62 3.46
N ALA A 136 -2.53 11.50 4.12
CA ALA A 136 -1.55 10.55 3.61
C ALA A 136 -1.99 9.92 2.28
N ARG A 137 -3.27 9.54 2.13
CA ARG A 137 -3.80 8.96 0.87
C ARG A 137 -3.62 9.89 -0.33
N TYR A 138 -3.96 11.17 -0.18
CA TYR A 138 -3.75 12.17 -1.23
C TYR A 138 -2.27 12.38 -1.52
N LEU A 139 -1.44 12.57 -0.48
CA LEU A 139 -0.01 12.76 -0.61
C LEU A 139 0.67 11.58 -1.32
N LEU A 140 0.36 10.34 -0.92
CA LEU A 140 0.93 9.13 -1.53
C LEU A 140 0.50 8.98 -2.99
N SER A 141 -0.77 9.25 -3.31
CA SER A 141 -1.25 9.20 -4.69
C SER A 141 -0.56 10.24 -5.58
N ASP A 142 -0.46 11.48 -5.11
CA ASP A 142 0.17 12.56 -5.87
C ASP A 142 1.67 12.27 -6.05
N THR A 143 2.36 11.85 -4.99
CA THR A 143 3.79 11.50 -5.04
C THR A 143 4.06 10.30 -5.95
N ALA A 144 3.26 9.24 -5.86
CA ALA A 144 3.41 8.04 -6.70
C ALA A 144 3.18 8.38 -8.18
N TYR A 145 2.20 9.23 -8.50
CA TYR A 145 1.99 9.72 -9.85
C TYR A 145 3.20 10.50 -10.38
N LEU A 146 3.71 11.46 -9.60
CA LEU A 146 4.88 12.28 -9.98
C LEU A 146 6.13 11.42 -10.21
N LEU A 147 6.32 10.37 -9.40
CA LEU A 147 7.41 9.40 -9.52
C LEU A 147 7.16 8.31 -10.57
N ARG A 148 5.98 8.31 -11.22
CA ARG A 148 5.54 7.28 -12.17
C ARG A 148 5.55 5.86 -11.59
N LYS A 149 5.06 5.71 -10.36
CA LYS A 149 4.96 4.43 -9.64
C LYS A 149 3.49 4.03 -9.48
N PRO A 150 3.14 2.74 -9.64
CA PRO A 150 1.82 2.26 -9.25
C PRO A 150 1.63 2.37 -7.74
N LEU A 151 0.42 2.73 -7.33
CA LEU A 151 -0.02 2.78 -5.95
C LEU A 151 -1.13 1.75 -5.73
N VAL A 152 -0.91 0.79 -4.83
CA VAL A 152 -1.93 -0.16 -4.39
C VAL A 152 -2.59 0.39 -3.13
N HIS A 153 -3.84 0.84 -3.26
CA HIS A 153 -4.58 1.49 -2.19
C HIS A 153 -5.59 0.53 -1.57
N GLY A 154 -5.66 0.53 -0.24
CA GLY A 154 -6.69 -0.13 0.53
C GLY A 154 -7.23 0.82 1.60
N SER A 155 -8.51 0.68 1.92
CA SER A 155 -9.10 1.37 3.07
C SER A 155 -10.20 0.54 3.69
N ILE A 156 -10.47 0.80 4.97
CA ILE A 156 -11.46 0.09 5.78
C ILE A 156 -12.25 1.08 6.62
N PHE A 157 -13.51 0.75 6.86
CA PHE A 157 -14.38 1.48 7.76
C PHE A 157 -15.42 0.50 8.32
N ARG A 158 -15.45 0.35 9.66
CA ARG A 158 -16.33 -0.61 10.34
C ARG A 158 -16.17 -2.06 9.85
N ILE A 159 -17.10 -2.52 9.03
CA ILE A 159 -17.20 -3.88 8.47
C ILE A 159 -16.96 -3.89 6.95
N GLU A 160 -16.74 -2.71 6.36
CA GLU A 160 -16.57 -2.52 4.92
C GLU A 160 -15.12 -2.19 4.59
N GLY A 161 -14.66 -2.67 3.46
CA GLY A 161 -13.35 -2.33 2.93
C GLY A 161 -13.35 -2.16 1.43
N GLN A 162 -12.29 -1.56 0.92
CA GLN A 162 -12.09 -1.39 -0.50
C GLN A 162 -10.63 -1.51 -0.90
N VAL A 163 -10.40 -1.94 -2.15
CA VAL A 163 -9.07 -2.00 -2.77
C VAL A 163 -9.15 -1.47 -4.21
N THR A 164 -8.14 -0.71 -4.61
CA THR A 164 -7.94 -0.29 -6.00
C THR A 164 -6.46 -0.11 -6.30
N VAL A 165 -6.09 -0.09 -7.58
CA VAL A 165 -4.73 0.22 -8.02
C VAL A 165 -4.75 1.49 -8.86
N PHE A 166 -3.94 2.47 -8.47
CA PHE A 166 -3.70 3.67 -9.28
C PHE A 166 -2.42 3.47 -10.09
N THR A 167 -2.55 3.46 -11.41
CA THR A 167 -1.42 3.42 -12.33
C THR A 167 -1.24 4.80 -12.96
N PRO A 168 -0.03 5.37 -12.97
CA PRO A 168 0.25 6.66 -13.58
C PRO A 168 -0.33 6.79 -14.99
N GLY A 169 -1.07 7.88 -15.23
CA GLY A 169 -1.72 8.16 -16.51
C GLY A 169 -3.04 7.40 -16.78
N ARG A 170 -3.43 6.42 -15.95
CA ARG A 170 -4.69 5.67 -16.11
C ARG A 170 -5.80 6.13 -15.18
N GLY A 171 -5.45 6.75 -14.06
CA GLY A 171 -6.33 7.26 -13.01
C GLY A 171 -5.54 7.42 -11.71
N CYS A 172 -5.94 8.34 -10.84
CA CYS A 172 -5.31 8.56 -9.54
C CYS A 172 -6.39 8.69 -8.46
N TYR A 173 -5.98 8.82 -7.19
CA TYR A 173 -6.91 8.98 -6.08
C TYR A 173 -7.87 10.15 -6.29
N ARG A 174 -7.38 11.28 -6.82
CA ARG A 174 -8.18 12.47 -7.15
C ARG A 174 -9.17 12.29 -8.31
N CYS A 175 -9.00 11.26 -9.15
CA CYS A 175 -10.03 10.92 -10.14
C CYS A 175 -11.22 10.22 -9.51
N LEU A 176 -11.00 9.51 -8.40
CA LEU A 176 -12.02 8.76 -7.69
C LEU A 176 -12.65 9.60 -6.56
N TYR A 177 -11.82 10.35 -5.84
CA TYR A 177 -12.19 11.26 -4.75
C TYR A 177 -11.60 12.65 -5.05
N PRO A 178 -12.34 13.54 -5.74
CA PRO A 178 -11.78 14.80 -6.26
C PRO A 178 -11.24 15.73 -5.18
N GLU A 179 -11.97 15.88 -4.07
CA GLU A 179 -11.67 16.81 -3.00
C GLU A 179 -11.52 16.08 -1.67
N PRO A 180 -10.54 16.48 -0.83
CA PRO A 180 -10.43 15.95 0.51
C PRO A 180 -11.70 16.28 1.31
N PRO A 181 -12.12 15.39 2.23
CA PRO A 181 -13.23 15.70 3.11
C PRO A 181 -12.90 16.94 3.97
N PRO A 182 -13.87 17.80 4.29
CA PRO A 182 -13.63 18.95 5.15
C PRO A 182 -13.06 18.53 6.51
N ALA A 183 -12.16 19.32 7.09
CA ALA A 183 -11.66 19.04 8.44
C ALA A 183 -12.82 18.95 9.44
N GLY A 184 -12.89 17.82 10.16
CA GLY A 184 -13.96 17.50 11.11
C GLY A 184 -15.19 16.78 10.51
N ALA A 185 -15.25 16.55 9.20
CA ALA A 185 -16.39 15.90 8.55
C ALA A 185 -16.47 14.37 8.76
N ILE A 186 -15.42 13.77 9.31
CA ILE A 186 -15.30 12.32 9.48
C ILE A 186 -14.78 12.05 10.88
N GLU A 187 -15.45 11.15 11.60
CA GLU A 187 -14.99 10.67 12.91
C GLU A 187 -13.59 10.07 12.79
N GLU A 188 -12.74 10.32 13.80
CA GLU A 188 -11.41 9.74 13.83
C GLU A 188 -11.49 8.21 13.86
N SER A 189 -10.61 7.56 13.07
CA SER A 189 -10.59 6.10 12.88
C SER A 189 -10.52 5.29 14.18
N GLU A 190 -9.99 5.89 15.26
CA GLU A 190 -9.86 5.25 16.58
C GLU A 190 -11.19 5.18 17.35
N GLN A 191 -12.16 6.06 17.05
CA GLN A 191 -13.47 6.08 17.70
C GLN A 191 -14.47 5.11 17.04
N VAL A 192 -14.21 4.75 15.78
CA VAL A 192 -15.05 3.83 15.01
C VAL A 192 -14.46 2.41 15.07
N GLY A 193 -15.19 1.50 15.72
CA GLY A 193 -14.78 0.09 15.81
C GLY A 193 -14.61 -0.57 14.43
N VAL A 194 -13.60 -1.42 14.29
CA VAL A 194 -13.29 -2.18 13.06
C VAL A 194 -13.30 -3.67 13.36
N LEU A 195 -13.96 -4.46 12.50
CA LEU A 195 -13.95 -5.91 12.60
C LEU A 195 -12.52 -6.47 12.39
N ALA A 196 -12.05 -7.27 13.35
CA ALA A 196 -10.65 -7.72 13.42
C ALA A 196 -10.13 -8.40 12.13
N ALA A 197 -10.97 -9.18 11.46
CA ALA A 197 -10.60 -9.95 10.27
C ALA A 197 -10.57 -9.13 8.98
N LEU A 198 -11.32 -8.02 8.92
CA LEU A 198 -11.47 -7.21 7.70
C LEU A 198 -10.12 -6.68 7.17
N PRO A 199 -9.22 -6.10 8.01
CA PRO A 199 -7.91 -5.67 7.54
C PRO A 199 -7.07 -6.79 6.94
N GLY A 200 -7.20 -8.02 7.48
CA GLY A 200 -6.56 -9.21 6.93
C GLY A 200 -7.02 -9.52 5.51
N ILE A 201 -8.33 -9.44 5.26
CA ILE A 201 -8.93 -9.66 3.93
C ILE A 201 -8.43 -8.59 2.95
N ILE A 202 -8.60 -7.31 3.30
CA ILE A 202 -8.26 -6.18 2.43
C ILE A 202 -6.76 -6.12 2.15
N GLY A 203 -5.92 -6.29 3.18
CA GLY A 203 -4.47 -6.26 3.01
C GLY A 203 -3.93 -7.46 2.24
N THR A 204 -4.57 -8.64 2.33
CA THR A 204 -4.21 -9.79 1.46
C THR A 204 -4.56 -9.51 -0.01
N ILE A 205 -5.68 -8.83 -0.27
CA ILE A 205 -6.03 -8.38 -1.63
C ILE A 205 -5.00 -7.35 -2.11
N GLN A 206 -4.58 -6.39 -1.27
CA GLN A 206 -3.49 -5.45 -1.62
C GLN A 206 -2.18 -6.19 -1.95
N ALA A 207 -1.81 -7.23 -1.20
CA ALA A 207 -0.63 -8.04 -1.50
C ALA A 207 -0.77 -8.74 -2.87
N ALA A 208 -1.94 -9.30 -3.17
CA ALA A 208 -2.22 -9.93 -4.46
C ALA A 208 -2.16 -8.93 -5.62
N GLU A 209 -2.72 -7.74 -5.48
CA GLU A 209 -2.60 -6.66 -6.47
C GLU A 209 -1.14 -6.24 -6.69
N THR A 210 -0.36 -6.16 -5.60
CA THR A 210 1.07 -5.81 -5.66
C THR A 210 1.87 -6.87 -6.42
N ILE A 211 1.62 -8.16 -6.15
CA ILE A 211 2.23 -9.26 -6.90
C ILE A 211 1.90 -9.14 -8.39
N LYS A 212 0.62 -8.91 -8.74
CA LYS A 212 0.20 -8.72 -10.14
C LYS A 212 0.91 -7.53 -10.80
N GLN A 213 1.09 -6.41 -10.09
CA GLN A 213 1.85 -5.27 -10.61
C GLN A 213 3.30 -5.64 -10.94
N ILE A 214 3.98 -6.39 -10.05
CA ILE A 214 5.38 -6.78 -10.22
C ILE A 214 5.56 -7.81 -11.33
N THR A 215 4.69 -8.82 -11.35
CA THR A 215 4.81 -9.94 -12.30
C THR A 215 4.28 -9.54 -13.68
N GLY A 216 3.39 -8.55 -13.75
CA GLY A 216 2.69 -8.15 -14.97
C GLY A 216 1.67 -9.19 -15.41
N THR A 217 1.06 -9.92 -14.46
CA THR A 217 0.15 -11.03 -14.72
C THR A 217 -1.24 -10.80 -14.12
N GLY A 218 -2.24 -11.52 -14.64
CA GLY A 218 -3.64 -11.35 -14.27
C GLY A 218 -4.22 -9.99 -14.69
N GLU A 219 -5.33 -9.61 -14.05
CA GLU A 219 -6.02 -8.35 -14.31
C GLU A 219 -6.02 -7.48 -13.04
N PRO A 220 -5.16 -6.46 -12.95
CA PRO A 220 -5.13 -5.58 -11.79
C PRO A 220 -6.38 -4.72 -11.63
N LEU A 221 -6.67 -4.27 -10.40
CA LEU A 221 -7.78 -3.36 -10.05
C LEU A 221 -7.54 -1.90 -10.49
N VAL A 222 -6.94 -1.71 -11.67
CA VAL A 222 -6.74 -0.38 -12.24
C VAL A 222 -8.06 0.13 -12.80
N ASN A 223 -8.47 1.34 -12.40
CA ASN A 223 -9.77 1.94 -12.74
C ASN A 223 -10.99 1.15 -12.25
N ARG A 224 -10.77 0.29 -11.24
CA ARG A 224 -11.78 -0.58 -10.63
C ARG A 224 -11.60 -0.53 -9.12
N VAL A 225 -12.68 -0.30 -8.40
CA VAL A 225 -12.72 -0.36 -6.94
C VAL A 225 -13.43 -1.65 -6.58
N LEU A 226 -12.72 -2.55 -5.90
CA LEU A 226 -13.34 -3.71 -5.29
C LEU A 226 -13.84 -3.30 -3.91
N LEU A 227 -15.15 -3.38 -3.69
CA LEU A 227 -15.83 -3.14 -2.43
C LEU A 227 -16.13 -4.47 -1.76
N HIS A 228 -15.92 -4.56 -0.45
CA HIS A 228 -16.20 -5.75 0.35
C HIS A 228 -17.01 -5.39 1.59
N ASP A 229 -18.14 -6.07 1.79
CA ASP A 229 -18.87 -6.10 3.06
C ASP A 229 -18.56 -7.44 3.76
N THR A 230 -17.95 -7.37 4.94
CA THR A 230 -17.51 -8.57 5.67
C THR A 230 -18.66 -9.32 6.33
N MET A 231 -19.74 -8.64 6.71
CA MET A 231 -20.89 -9.29 7.36
C MET A 231 -21.75 -10.02 6.34
N ALA A 232 -21.93 -9.43 5.16
CA ALA A 232 -22.63 -10.06 4.06
C ALA A 232 -21.73 -10.99 3.22
N MET A 233 -20.41 -10.93 3.41
CA MET A 233 -19.39 -11.62 2.61
C MET A 233 -19.56 -11.38 1.10
N THR A 234 -19.86 -10.13 0.73
CA THR A 234 -20.05 -9.75 -0.68
C THR A 234 -18.82 -9.04 -1.24
N PHE A 235 -18.64 -9.15 -2.56
CA PHE A 235 -17.64 -8.42 -3.33
C PHE A 235 -18.34 -7.72 -4.50
N ARG A 236 -18.17 -6.41 -4.62
CA ARG A 236 -18.75 -5.61 -5.71
C ARG A 236 -17.67 -4.77 -6.37
N GLU A 237 -17.60 -4.86 -7.70
CA GLU A 237 -16.70 -4.01 -8.48
C GLU A 237 -17.43 -2.74 -8.96
N VAL A 238 -16.82 -1.57 -8.72
CA VAL A 238 -17.26 -0.29 -9.29
C VAL A 238 -16.16 0.24 -10.20
N ARG A 239 -16.52 0.62 -11.43
CA ARG A 239 -15.57 1.16 -12.41
C ARG A 239 -15.57 2.68 -12.38
N TYR A 240 -14.40 3.28 -12.48
CA TYR A 240 -14.23 4.72 -12.65
C TYR A 240 -13.35 5.00 -13.86
N ARG A 241 -13.27 6.27 -14.28
CA ARG A 241 -12.44 6.70 -15.40
C ARG A 241 -11.49 7.80 -14.93
N ARG A 242 -10.34 7.90 -15.57
CA ARG A 242 -9.49 9.09 -15.46
C ARG A 242 -10.32 10.33 -15.78
N ASN A 243 -10.28 11.32 -14.90
CA ASN A 243 -10.88 12.62 -15.14
C ASN A 243 -9.89 13.49 -15.95
N PRO A 244 -10.21 13.93 -17.19
CA PRO A 244 -9.35 14.82 -17.98
C PRO A 244 -9.04 16.15 -17.30
N ALA A 245 -9.91 16.61 -16.40
CA ALA A 245 -9.73 17.83 -15.61
C ALA A 245 -9.09 17.57 -14.21
N CYS A 246 -8.57 16.36 -13.96
CA CYS A 246 -7.93 16.04 -12.69
C CYS A 246 -6.70 16.94 -12.46
N PRO A 247 -6.56 17.59 -11.27
CA PRO A 247 -5.46 18.50 -11.01
C PRO A 247 -4.09 17.79 -10.97
N THR A 248 -4.04 16.49 -10.70
CA THR A 248 -2.81 15.70 -10.67
C THR A 248 -2.51 15.02 -12.00
N CYS A 249 -3.46 14.23 -12.53
CA CYS A 249 -3.20 13.38 -13.70
C CYS A 249 -4.02 13.74 -14.95
N GLY A 250 -4.71 14.89 -14.96
CA GLY A 250 -5.50 15.38 -16.09
C GLY A 250 -4.64 15.83 -17.27
N ASP A 251 -5.28 16.36 -18.31
CA ASP A 251 -4.61 16.79 -19.55
C ASP A 251 -3.84 18.12 -19.35
N ARG A 252 -4.21 18.86 -18.31
CA ARG A 252 -3.56 20.11 -17.87
C ARG A 252 -3.42 20.09 -16.34
N PRO A 253 -2.47 19.34 -15.78
CA PRO A 253 -2.34 19.20 -14.34
C PRO A 253 -1.89 20.52 -13.70
N SER A 254 -2.52 20.88 -12.58
CA SER A 254 -2.15 22.04 -11.75
C SER A 254 -1.25 21.65 -10.57
N ILE A 255 -1.24 20.38 -10.17
CA ILE A 255 -0.33 19.82 -9.18
C ILE A 255 0.85 19.20 -9.95
N THR A 256 1.97 19.92 -9.97
CA THR A 256 3.18 19.48 -10.69
C THR A 256 4.35 19.19 -9.75
N SER A 257 4.24 19.64 -8.50
CA SER A 257 5.18 19.39 -7.42
C SER A 257 4.45 19.19 -6.09
N LEU A 258 5.12 18.60 -5.10
CA LEU A 258 4.58 18.56 -3.73
C LEU A 258 4.59 19.93 -3.04
N ALA A 259 5.30 20.93 -3.57
CA ALA A 259 5.18 22.31 -3.10
C ALA A 259 3.79 22.89 -3.43
N ASP A 260 3.19 22.49 -4.57
CA ASP A 260 1.84 22.92 -4.99
C ASP A 260 0.73 22.32 -4.10
N TYR A 261 1.00 21.17 -3.46
CA TYR A 261 0.09 20.56 -2.48
C TYR A 261 -0.24 21.52 -1.34
N ARG A 262 0.74 22.34 -0.91
CA ARG A 262 0.55 23.37 0.13
C ARG A 262 -0.41 24.47 -0.31
N ALA A 263 -0.28 24.93 -1.55
CA ALA A 263 -1.11 26.01 -2.06
C ALA A 263 -2.57 25.58 -2.19
N VAL A 264 -2.82 24.33 -2.59
CA VAL A 264 -4.17 23.75 -2.66
C VAL A 264 -4.74 23.49 -1.27
N ALA A 265 -3.99 22.85 -0.37
CA ALA A 265 -4.44 22.61 1.00
C ALA A 265 -4.71 23.92 1.78
N ALA A 266 -3.85 24.93 1.64
CA ALA A 266 -4.01 26.23 2.28
C ALA A 266 -5.14 27.08 1.64
N ALA A 267 -5.35 26.99 0.32
CA ALA A 267 -6.48 27.67 -0.34
C ALA A 267 -7.84 27.07 0.05
N GLU A 268 -7.87 25.78 0.41
CA GLU A 268 -9.05 25.10 0.95
C GLU A 268 -9.32 25.47 2.42
N GLU A 269 -8.27 25.69 3.22
CA GLU A 269 -8.38 26.21 4.60
C GLU A 269 -8.80 27.68 4.66
N GLY A 270 -8.31 28.52 3.74
CA GLY A 270 -8.60 29.96 3.67
C GLY A 270 -9.95 30.34 3.05
N ARG A 271 -10.76 29.36 2.63
CA ARG A 271 -12.16 29.55 2.17
C ARG A 271 -13.19 29.39 3.31
N ARG A 272 -12.72 29.34 4.56
CA ARG A 272 -13.56 29.31 5.77
C ARG A 272 -13.78 30.72 6.33
#